data_AF-A0A379XWT7-F1
#
_entry.id   AF-A0A379XWT7-F1
#
_cell.length_a   1.000
_cell.length_b   1.000
_cell.length_c   1.000
_cell.angle_alpha   90.00
_cell.angle_beta   90.00
_cell.angle_gamma   90.00
#
_symmetry.space_group_name_H-M   'P 1'
#
loop_
_entity.id
_entity.type
_entity.pdbx_description
1 polymer ?
#
loop_
_entity_poly.entity_id
_entity_poly.type
_entity_poly.pdbx_seq_one_letter_code
_entity_poly.pdbx_strand_id
1 'polypeptide(L)'
;MPTTATWISQIYPALRENKPFNPVWAIRALVQYDHQVWKSVSAKNNCQRMAFTLSAYNGGPGWVNRDKKLASEKGLDAAIWFEHVERVNAGRSAANWRENRHYPKAILYQHAPRYLQWGAG
;
A
#
# COMPACT_ATOMS: atom_id res chain seq x y z
N MET A 1 12.58 -18.05 3.13
CA MET A 1 11.26 -17.55 2.71
C MET A 1 11.07 -16.14 3.22
N PRO A 2 10.47 -15.19 2.46
CA PRO A 2 10.17 -13.85 2.96
C PRO A 2 9.28 -13.92 4.21
N THR A 3 9.56 -13.11 5.22
CA THR A 3 8.83 -13.13 6.50
C THR A 3 7.33 -12.90 6.32
N THR A 4 6.95 -12.01 5.39
CA THR A 4 5.56 -11.75 5.02
C THR A 4 4.88 -13.00 4.44
N ALA A 5 5.57 -13.81 3.64
CA ALA A 5 5.00 -15.02 3.05
C ALA A 5 4.70 -16.08 4.12
N THR A 6 5.63 -16.24 5.08
CA THR A 6 5.42 -17.09 6.25
C THR A 6 4.21 -16.62 7.07
N TRP A 7 4.12 -15.33 7.40
CA TRP A 7 2.99 -14.79 8.13
C TRP A 7 1.65 -14.99 7.39
N ILE A 8 1.58 -14.69 6.08
CA ILE A 8 0.39 -14.93 5.25
C ILE A 8 -0.05 -16.40 5.32
N SER A 9 0.89 -17.34 5.21
CA SER A 9 0.58 -18.77 5.24
C SER A 9 0.03 -19.26 6.58
N GLN A 10 0.36 -18.58 7.69
CA GLN A 10 -0.15 -18.91 9.02
C GLN A 10 -1.59 -18.44 9.25
N ILE A 11 -1.96 -17.29 8.66
CA ILE A 11 -3.26 -16.65 8.93
C ILE A 11 -4.33 -16.96 7.87
N TYR A 12 -3.93 -17.38 6.66
CA TYR A 12 -4.86 -17.69 5.57
C TYR A 12 -4.79 -19.17 5.19
N PRO A 13 -5.79 -19.99 5.57
CA PRO A 13 -5.80 -21.43 5.28
C PRO A 13 -5.62 -21.77 3.79
N ALA A 14 -6.23 -20.96 2.91
CA ALA A 14 -6.10 -21.11 1.45
C ALA A 14 -4.68 -20.84 0.90
N LEU A 15 -3.78 -20.30 1.72
CA LEU A 15 -2.40 -19.95 1.37
C LEU A 15 -1.36 -20.69 2.23
N ARG A 16 -1.77 -21.69 3.01
CA ARG A 16 -0.91 -22.46 3.93
C ARG A 16 0.32 -23.09 3.29
N GLU A 17 0.26 -23.39 1.99
CA GLU A 17 1.34 -24.03 1.25
C GLU A 17 2.59 -23.16 1.10
N ASN A 18 2.49 -21.85 1.34
CA ASN A 18 3.60 -20.89 1.30
C ASN A 18 4.44 -21.01 0.01
N LYS A 19 3.80 -20.77 -1.15
CA LYS A 19 4.43 -20.88 -2.47
C LYS A 19 4.64 -19.50 -3.13
N PRO A 20 5.56 -18.64 -2.64
CA PRO A 20 5.74 -17.26 -3.11
C PRO A 20 6.18 -17.15 -4.57
N PHE A 21 6.76 -18.20 -5.15
CA PHE A 21 7.12 -18.25 -6.57
C PHE A 21 6.03 -18.84 -7.47
N ASN A 22 4.92 -19.31 -6.89
CA ASN A 22 3.74 -19.71 -7.66
C ASN A 22 2.87 -18.47 -7.92
N PRO A 23 2.56 -18.13 -9.19
CA PRO A 23 1.86 -16.88 -9.50
C PRO A 23 0.44 -16.83 -8.95
N VAL A 24 -0.28 -17.96 -8.89
CA VAL A 24 -1.63 -18.03 -8.33
C VAL A 24 -1.60 -17.77 -6.82
N TRP A 25 -0.64 -18.36 -6.12
CA TRP A 25 -0.42 -18.11 -4.70
C TRP A 25 -0.02 -16.65 -4.47
N ALA A 26 0.93 -16.12 -5.25
CA ALA A 26 1.47 -14.78 -5.09
C ALA A 26 0.42 -13.68 -5.26
N ILE A 27 -0.43 -13.77 -6.29
CA ILE A 27 -1.51 -12.80 -6.51
C ILE A 27 -2.52 -12.84 -5.36
N ARG A 28 -2.91 -14.04 -4.90
CA ARG A 28 -3.82 -14.17 -3.76
C ARG A 28 -3.21 -13.62 -2.46
N ALA A 29 -1.93 -13.88 -2.23
CA ALA A 29 -1.19 -13.37 -1.08
C ALA A 29 -1.10 -11.83 -1.10
N LEU A 30 -0.83 -11.22 -2.26
CA LEU A 30 -0.82 -9.77 -2.44
C LEU A 30 -2.17 -9.16 -2.04
N VAL A 31 -3.28 -9.66 -2.59
CA VAL A 31 -4.62 -9.14 -2.30
C VAL A 31 -4.95 -9.25 -0.82
N GLN A 32 -4.59 -10.37 -0.19
CA GLN A 32 -4.82 -10.57 1.23
C GLN A 32 -3.97 -9.66 2.13
N TYR A 33 -2.75 -9.35 1.71
CA TYR A 33 -1.89 -8.42 2.43
C TYR A 33 -2.40 -6.97 2.29
N ASP A 34 -2.73 -6.54 1.07
CA ASP A 34 -3.32 -5.22 0.83
C ASP A 34 -4.61 -5.02 1.62
N HIS A 35 -5.46 -6.04 1.70
CA HIS A 35 -6.69 -5.96 2.47
C HIS A 35 -6.44 -5.82 3.99
N GLN A 36 -5.40 -6.44 4.53
CA GLN A 36 -5.00 -6.26 5.93
C GLN A 36 -4.49 -4.85 6.20
N VAL A 37 -3.67 -4.33 5.29
CA VAL A 37 -3.18 -2.95 5.37
C VAL A 37 -4.37 -1.97 5.25
N TRP A 38 -5.27 -2.18 4.30
CA TRP A 38 -6.51 -1.40 4.15
C TRP A 38 -7.30 -1.34 5.44
N LYS A 39 -7.55 -2.49 6.09
CA LYS A 39 -8.29 -2.56 7.36
C LYS A 39 -7.62 -1.77 8.50
N SER A 40 -6.30 -1.76 8.55
CA SER A 40 -5.54 -1.08 9.62
C SER A 40 -5.33 0.43 9.40
N VAL A 41 -5.65 0.95 8.21
CA VAL A 41 -5.46 2.36 7.86
C VAL A 41 -6.80 3.11 7.83
N SER A 42 -6.87 4.23 8.55
CA SER A 42 -7.94 5.23 8.44
C SER A 42 -7.52 6.38 7.50
N ALA A 43 -8.49 6.93 6.75
CA ALA A 43 -8.30 8.08 5.86
C ALA A 43 -9.62 8.82 5.62
N LYS A 44 -9.55 9.99 4.98
CA LYS A 44 -10.70 10.87 4.72
C LYS A 44 -11.77 10.23 3.83
N ASN A 45 -11.36 9.40 2.87
CA ASN A 45 -12.25 8.64 1.99
C ASN A 45 -11.50 7.43 1.40
N ASN A 46 -12.20 6.61 0.61
CA ASN A 46 -11.65 5.37 0.04
C ASN A 46 -10.48 5.60 -0.93
N CYS A 47 -10.48 6.69 -1.70
CA CYS A 47 -9.37 7.02 -2.60
C CYS A 47 -8.08 7.31 -1.81
N GLN A 48 -8.19 8.17 -0.79
CA GLN A 48 -7.08 8.47 0.12
C GLN A 48 -6.62 7.22 0.86
N ARG A 49 -7.57 6.39 1.33
CA ARG A 49 -7.28 5.13 2.01
C ARG A 49 -6.49 4.18 1.13
N MET A 50 -6.85 4.06 -0.16
CA MET A 50 -6.13 3.19 -1.08
C MET A 50 -4.71 3.69 -1.32
N ALA A 51 -4.52 5.01 -1.44
CA ALA A 51 -3.20 5.58 -1.60
C ALA A 51 -2.29 5.30 -0.39
N PHE A 52 -2.81 5.42 0.83
CA PHE A 52 -2.09 4.99 2.03
C PHE A 52 -1.79 3.49 2.04
N THR A 53 -2.74 2.64 1.64
CA THR A 53 -2.55 1.19 1.56
C THR A 53 -1.42 0.83 0.61
N LEU A 54 -1.41 1.38 -0.60
CA LEU A 54 -0.37 1.14 -1.61
C LEU A 54 1.01 1.67 -1.16
N SER A 55 1.04 2.82 -0.48
CA SER A 55 2.28 3.33 0.13
C SER A 55 2.79 2.41 1.23
N ALA A 56 1.91 1.86 2.07
CA ALA A 56 2.27 0.92 3.11
C ALA A 56 2.68 -0.45 2.55
N TYR A 57 2.08 -0.91 1.46
CA TYR A 57 2.51 -2.12 0.76
C TYR A 57 3.94 -1.99 0.24
N ASN A 58 4.23 -0.88 -0.45
CA ASN A 58 5.54 -0.64 -1.07
C ASN A 58 6.63 -0.26 -0.04
N GLY A 59 6.29 0.53 0.97
CA GLY A 59 7.27 1.13 1.88
C GLY A 59 7.11 0.78 3.36
N GLY A 60 6.13 -0.06 3.71
CA GLY A 60 5.84 -0.49 5.08
C GLY A 60 4.86 0.42 5.85
N PRO A 61 3.91 -0.14 6.61
CA PRO A 61 2.89 0.63 7.34
C PRO A 61 3.47 1.52 8.46
N GLY A 62 4.55 1.08 9.10
CA GLY A 62 5.22 1.88 10.15
C GLY A 62 5.73 3.22 9.63
N TRP A 63 6.16 3.28 8.37
CA TRP A 63 6.59 4.53 7.76
C TRP A 63 5.43 5.46 7.39
N VAL A 64 4.27 4.91 6.99
CA VAL A 64 3.05 5.70 6.78
C VAL A 64 2.63 6.41 8.07
N ASN A 65 2.71 5.71 9.22
CA ASN A 65 2.40 6.32 10.52
C ASN A 65 3.36 7.47 10.88
N ARG A 66 4.66 7.31 10.56
CA ARG A 66 5.66 8.38 10.75
C ARG A 66 5.37 9.58 9.85
N ASP A 67 5.05 9.35 8.59
CA ASP A 67 4.71 10.44 7.67
C ASP A 67 3.41 11.15 8.09
N LYS A 68 2.40 10.42 8.55
CA LYS A 68 1.16 11.00 9.11
C LYS A 68 1.45 11.91 10.30
N LYS A 69 2.29 11.46 11.24
CA LYS A 69 2.71 12.25 12.40
C LYS A 69 3.40 13.55 11.94
N LEU A 70 4.38 13.44 11.03
CA LEU A 70 5.10 14.60 10.51
C LEU A 70 4.20 15.56 9.71
N ALA A 71 3.20 15.04 9.00
CA ALA A 71 2.22 15.85 8.29
C ALA A 71 1.41 16.70 9.28
N SER A 72 0.88 16.11 10.36
CA SER A 72 0.17 16.84 11.41
C SER A 72 1.05 17.91 12.06
N GLU A 73 2.32 17.61 12.37
CA GLU A 73 3.28 18.57 12.93
C GLU A 73 3.53 19.76 11.99
N LYS A 74 3.33 19.58 10.69
CA LYS A 74 3.46 20.62 9.66
C LYS A 74 2.12 21.29 9.30
N GLY A 75 1.05 21.03 10.06
CA GLY A 75 -0.28 21.60 9.81
C GLY A 75 -1.03 20.98 8.63
N LEU A 76 -0.60 19.82 8.14
CA LEU A 76 -1.28 19.08 7.09
C LEU A 76 -2.25 18.05 7.70
N ASP A 77 -3.40 17.83 7.06
CA ASP A 77 -4.34 16.75 7.43
C ASP A 77 -3.75 15.34 7.22
N ALA A 78 -3.52 14.61 8.31
CA ALA A 78 -3.01 13.24 8.31
C ALA A 78 -4.01 12.18 7.78
N ALA A 79 -5.28 12.53 7.58
CA ALA A 79 -6.27 11.67 6.94
C ALA A 79 -6.25 11.79 5.41
N ILE A 80 -5.49 12.73 4.84
CA ILE A 80 -5.39 12.96 3.40
C ILE A 80 -3.99 12.56 2.93
N TRP A 81 -3.92 11.73 1.89
CA TRP A 81 -2.66 11.33 1.26
C TRP A 81 -2.19 12.41 0.27
N PHE A 82 -2.97 12.64 -0.79
CA PHE A 82 -2.60 13.53 -1.89
C PHE A 82 -2.50 14.98 -1.42
N GLU A 83 -1.44 15.69 -1.82
CA GLU A 83 -1.12 17.06 -1.38
C GLU A 83 -0.92 17.27 0.13
N HIS A 84 -0.96 16.20 0.94
CA HIS A 84 -0.80 16.26 2.38
C HIS A 84 0.32 15.30 2.81
N VAL A 85 -0.01 14.08 3.24
CA VAL A 85 1.00 13.15 3.76
C VAL A 85 2.06 12.77 2.71
N GLU A 86 1.72 12.78 1.42
CA GLU A 86 2.71 12.46 0.39
C GLU A 86 3.84 13.50 0.26
N ARG A 87 3.60 14.75 0.71
CA ARG A 87 4.55 15.87 0.61
C ARG A 87 5.65 15.83 1.67
N VAL A 88 5.50 15.01 2.70
CA VAL A 88 6.50 14.90 3.79
C VAL A 88 7.35 13.65 3.63
N ASN A 89 8.54 13.67 4.22
CA ASN A 89 9.43 12.52 4.31
C ASN A 89 9.96 12.41 5.74
N ALA A 90 9.48 11.43 6.51
CA ALA A 90 9.88 11.22 7.90
C ALA A 90 11.22 10.48 8.09
N GLY A 91 12.13 10.55 7.11
CA GLY A 91 13.50 10.02 7.21
C GLY A 91 13.84 8.86 6.28
N ARG A 92 13.06 8.60 5.22
CA ARG A 92 13.47 7.68 4.16
C ARG A 92 14.60 8.30 3.33
N SER A 93 15.44 7.46 2.73
CA SER A 93 16.37 7.91 1.68
C SER A 93 15.60 8.57 0.53
N ALA A 94 16.24 9.49 -0.18
CA ALA A 94 15.60 10.21 -1.28
C ALA A 94 15.07 9.26 -2.37
N ALA A 95 15.79 8.18 -2.66
CA ALA A 95 15.35 7.17 -3.63
C ALA A 95 14.10 6.41 -3.15
N ASN A 96 14.11 5.90 -1.91
CA ASN A 96 12.98 5.15 -1.36
C ASN A 96 11.74 6.04 -1.19
N TRP A 97 11.93 7.33 -0.87
CA TRP A 97 10.83 8.27 -0.80
C TRP A 97 10.20 8.50 -2.18
N ARG A 98 11.01 8.76 -3.22
CA ARG A 98 10.50 8.94 -4.59
C ARG A 98 9.73 7.72 -5.09
N GLU A 99 10.29 6.53 -4.91
CA GLU A 99 9.64 5.27 -5.28
C GLU A 99 8.30 5.11 -4.55
N ASN A 100 8.29 5.32 -3.23
CA ASN A 100 7.08 5.16 -2.43
C ASN A 100 5.98 6.17 -2.76
N ARG A 101 6.32 7.39 -3.19
CA ARG A 101 5.32 8.38 -3.64
C ARG A 101 4.85 8.13 -5.06
N HIS A 102 5.72 7.56 -5.90
CA HIS A 102 5.36 7.18 -7.26
C HIS A 102 4.37 6.01 -7.27
N TYR A 103 4.58 4.99 -6.43
CA TYR A 103 3.83 3.74 -6.48
C TYR A 103 2.29 3.90 -6.40
N PRO A 104 1.71 4.64 -5.43
CA PRO A 104 0.26 4.87 -5.40
C PRO A 104 -0.26 5.61 -6.65
N LYS A 105 0.50 6.58 -7.17
CA LYS A 105 0.12 7.36 -8.36
C LYS A 105 0.12 6.49 -9.62
N ALA A 106 1.14 5.65 -9.79
CA ALA A 106 1.22 4.72 -10.91
C ALA A 106 0.03 3.76 -10.92
N ILE A 107 -0.27 3.13 -9.78
CA ILE A 107 -1.39 2.18 -9.70
C ILE A 107 -2.74 2.88 -9.89
N LEU A 108 -3.00 3.96 -9.15
CA LEU A 108 -4.33 4.57 -9.15
C LEU A 108 -4.63 5.36 -10.43
N TYR A 109 -3.65 6.07 -10.99
CA TYR A 109 -3.90 6.96 -12.13
C TYR A 109 -3.50 6.36 -13.48
N GLN A 110 -2.64 5.33 -13.52
CA GLN A 110 -2.18 4.76 -14.79
C GLN A 110 -2.68 3.34 -15.03
N HIS A 111 -2.71 2.49 -14.00
CA HIS A 111 -3.08 1.08 -14.14
C HIS A 111 -4.56 0.83 -13.88
N ALA A 112 -5.12 1.30 -12.75
CA ALA A 112 -6.51 1.05 -12.37
C ALA A 112 -7.53 1.46 -13.46
N PRO A 113 -7.38 2.60 -14.18
CA PRO A 113 -8.32 2.96 -15.24
C PRO A 113 -8.35 1.97 -16.41
N ARG A 114 -7.25 1.27 -16.70
CA ARG A 114 -7.21 0.27 -17.78
C ARG A 114 -8.13 -0.92 -17.51
N TYR A 115 -8.36 -1.24 -16.24
CA TYR A 115 -9.25 -2.33 -15.85
C TYR A 115 -10.72 -1.99 -16.00
N LEU A 116 -11.10 -0.70 -16.11
CA LEU A 116 -12.48 -0.29 -16.37
C LEU A 116 -12.97 -0.71 -17.76
N GLN A 117 -12.06 -0.93 -18.69
CA GLN A 117 -12.33 -1.35 -20.07
C GLN A 117 -11.98 -2.83 -20.30
N TRP A 118 -11.53 -3.54 -19.26
CA TRP A 118 -11.11 -4.93 -19.39
C TRP A 118 -12.31 -5.82 -19.70
N GLY A 119 -12.22 -6.63 -20.75
CA GLY A 119 -13.22 -7.64 -21.10
C GLY A 119 -14.40 -7.10 -21.92
N ALA A 120 -14.35 -5.83 -22.34
CA ALA A 120 -15.29 -5.24 -23.29
C ALA A 120 -14.93 -5.54 -24.76
N GLY A 121 -14.27 -6.68 -25.01
CA GLY A 121 -13.89 -7.16 -26.35
C GLY A 121 -14.79 -8.28 -26.84
#